data_AF-A0A944ATC1-F1
#
_entry.id   AF-A0A944ATC1-F1
#
_cell.length_a   1.000
_cell.length_b   1.000
_cell.length_c   1.000
_cell.angle_alpha   90.00
_cell.angle_beta   90.00
_cell.angle_gamma   90.00
#
_symmetry.space_group_name_H-M   'P 1'
#
loop_
_entity.id
_entity.type
_entity.pdbx_description
1 polymer ?
#
loop_
_entity_poly.entity_id
_entity_poly.type
_entity_poly.pdbx_seq_one_letter_code
_entity_poly.pdbx_strand_id
1 'polypeptide(L)'
;MDNEKIKEMLLDIASTDLDFTVTQSGKESCRVNGLYKPDTHEIILHNKNFKTDSELVYTSIHEYTHHLIAEKQIALNGSSYMYNAKVHNEAFWAKFHSLLKIAEEKKYYSIDIDSFPELKELTENIQKNYIEANGRIMQEFGKLLAKAHALCQKANIRYEDYIDRILCLPRNSARDITRVGRVQDVNPAIGFDNMKMLSAIKKPEQRAEAQEQIMAGESPVTVRSLMKQKAQAPVDQKTKLEKEKNRLSKTIAQLQQRLEFVEESLAQL
;
A
#
# COMPACT_ATOMS: atom_id res chain seq x y z
N MET A 1 -6.41 -21.29 -20.56
CA MET A 1 -5.01 -21.37 -21.07
C MET A 1 -4.30 -22.65 -20.57
N ASP A 2 -3.27 -23.15 -21.25
CA ASP A 2 -2.44 -24.28 -20.78
C ASP A 2 -1.22 -23.79 -19.96
N ASN A 3 -0.47 -24.70 -19.33
CA ASN A 3 0.64 -24.35 -18.42
C ASN A 3 1.78 -23.60 -19.13
N GLU A 4 2.12 -24.00 -20.37
CA GLU A 4 3.20 -23.38 -21.15
C GLU A 4 2.84 -21.94 -21.51
N LYS A 5 1.63 -21.70 -22.02
CA LYS A 5 1.14 -20.36 -22.34
C LYS A 5 1.07 -19.45 -21.12
N ILE A 6 0.72 -19.98 -19.94
CA ILE A 6 0.74 -19.20 -18.71
C ILE A 6 2.18 -18.80 -18.35
N LYS A 7 3.15 -19.73 -18.43
CA LYS A 7 4.55 -19.44 -18.16
C LYS A 7 5.12 -18.40 -19.14
N GLU A 8 4.84 -18.56 -20.44
CA GLU A 8 5.24 -17.61 -21.48
C GLU A 8 4.68 -16.21 -21.21
N MET A 9 3.39 -16.11 -20.87
CA MET A 9 2.74 -14.83 -20.53
C MET A 9 3.38 -14.18 -19.30
N LEU A 10 3.67 -14.95 -18.25
CA LEU A 10 4.33 -14.43 -17.04
C LEU A 10 5.73 -13.89 -17.34
N LEU A 11 6.51 -14.62 -18.14
CA LEU A 11 7.85 -14.22 -18.58
C LEU A 11 7.82 -12.99 -19.51
N ASP A 12 6.78 -12.87 -20.33
CA ASP A 12 6.59 -11.72 -21.21
C ASP A 12 6.21 -10.46 -20.43
N ILE A 13 5.47 -10.58 -19.31
CA ILE A 13 5.15 -9.45 -18.42
C ILE A 13 6.39 -9.01 -17.64
N ALA A 14 7.18 -9.95 -17.11
CA ALA A 14 8.44 -9.66 -16.45
C ALA A 14 9.37 -10.86 -16.50
N SER A 15 10.62 -10.65 -16.91
CA SER A 15 11.66 -11.68 -16.87
C SER A 15 12.09 -12.01 -15.43
N THR A 16 12.59 -13.22 -15.25
CA THR A 16 13.20 -13.76 -14.01
C THR A 16 14.44 -14.56 -14.41
N ASP A 17 15.49 -14.50 -13.59
CA ASP A 17 16.69 -15.34 -13.73
C ASP A 17 16.50 -16.69 -13.00
N LEU A 18 15.53 -16.75 -12.08
CA LEU A 18 15.18 -17.95 -11.33
C LEU A 18 14.15 -18.79 -12.10
N ASP A 19 14.53 -20.00 -12.53
CA ASP A 19 13.58 -20.88 -13.20
C ASP A 19 12.45 -21.33 -12.27
N PHE A 20 11.27 -21.52 -12.85
CA PHE A 20 10.04 -21.88 -12.16
C PHE A 20 9.14 -22.74 -13.04
N THR A 21 8.20 -23.45 -12.41
CA THR A 21 7.19 -24.24 -13.13
C THR A 21 5.79 -23.71 -12.86
N VAL A 22 4.89 -23.93 -13.82
CA VAL A 22 3.45 -23.64 -13.68
C VAL A 22 2.69 -24.95 -13.81
N THR A 23 1.87 -25.25 -12.80
CA THR A 23 1.08 -26.48 -12.73
C THR A 23 -0.38 -26.14 -12.49
N GLN A 24 -1.25 -26.40 -13.46
CA GLN A 24 -2.69 -26.49 -13.21
C GLN A 24 -3.02 -27.80 -12.49
N SER A 25 -3.60 -27.72 -11.30
CA SER A 25 -3.74 -28.88 -10.42
C SER A 25 -4.84 -29.88 -10.82
N GLY A 26 -5.70 -29.51 -11.77
CA GLY A 26 -6.89 -30.28 -12.16
C GLY A 26 -7.99 -30.34 -11.10
N LYS A 27 -7.90 -29.49 -10.07
CA LYS A 27 -8.75 -29.54 -8.86
C LYS A 27 -9.38 -28.18 -8.59
N GLU A 28 -10.47 -28.23 -7.83
CA GLU A 28 -11.06 -27.08 -7.16
C GLU A 28 -10.53 -27.03 -5.72
N SER A 29 -10.41 -25.84 -5.14
CA SER A 29 -10.00 -25.63 -3.76
C SER A 29 -10.88 -24.58 -3.11
N CYS A 30 -11.45 -24.91 -1.96
CA CYS A 30 -12.27 -24.00 -1.17
C CYS A 30 -11.46 -22.95 -0.39
N ARG A 31 -10.12 -23.08 -0.35
CA ARG A 31 -9.25 -22.23 0.48
C ARG A 31 -8.50 -21.17 -0.31
N VAL A 32 -7.94 -21.56 -1.47
CA VAL A 32 -7.08 -20.70 -2.28
C VAL A 32 -7.28 -21.01 -3.75
N ASN A 33 -7.06 -20.01 -4.61
CA ASN A 33 -7.12 -20.16 -6.08
C ASN A 33 -5.77 -20.56 -6.69
N GLY A 34 -4.68 -20.16 -6.05
CA GLY A 34 -3.32 -20.53 -6.39
C GLY A 34 -2.43 -20.56 -5.16
N LEU A 35 -1.24 -21.13 -5.32
CA LEU A 35 -0.17 -21.03 -4.33
C LEU A 35 1.18 -21.14 -5.02
N TYR A 36 2.13 -20.33 -4.58
CA TYR A 36 3.54 -20.45 -4.90
C TYR A 36 4.27 -21.26 -3.83
N LYS A 37 5.07 -22.25 -4.26
CA LYS A 37 6.00 -23.01 -3.40
C LYS A 37 7.41 -22.46 -3.59
N PRO A 38 7.97 -21.76 -2.58
CA PRO A 38 9.32 -21.21 -2.66
C PRO A 38 10.39 -22.29 -2.81
N ASP A 39 10.28 -23.43 -2.14
CA ASP A 39 11.35 -24.45 -2.13
C ASP A 39 11.57 -25.11 -3.50
N THR A 40 10.51 -25.21 -4.30
CA THR A 40 10.55 -25.87 -5.61
C THR A 40 10.37 -24.87 -6.76
N HIS A 41 10.22 -23.58 -6.46
CA HIS A 41 9.81 -22.54 -7.39
C HIS A 41 8.63 -22.96 -8.28
N GLU A 42 7.58 -23.52 -7.66
CA GLU A 42 6.40 -24.01 -8.38
C GLU A 42 5.21 -23.10 -8.14
N ILE A 43 4.56 -22.64 -9.21
CA ILE A 43 3.27 -21.98 -9.17
C ILE A 43 2.19 -23.02 -9.44
N ILE A 44 1.31 -23.24 -8.46
CA ILE A 44 0.16 -24.14 -8.61
C ILE A 44 -1.11 -23.31 -8.73
N LEU A 45 -1.93 -23.64 -9.73
CA LEU A 45 -3.22 -23.00 -9.99
C LEU A 45 -4.33 -24.03 -9.87
N HIS A 46 -5.32 -23.78 -9.01
CA HIS A 46 -6.50 -24.61 -8.87
C HIS A 46 -7.50 -24.28 -9.98
N ASN A 47 -7.19 -24.74 -11.19
CA ASN A 47 -7.81 -24.28 -12.42
C ASN A 47 -9.32 -24.50 -12.52
N LYS A 48 -9.92 -25.38 -11.71
CA LYS A 48 -11.39 -25.54 -11.67
C LYS A 48 -12.12 -24.43 -10.90
N ASN A 49 -11.39 -23.61 -10.13
CA ASN A 49 -11.94 -22.44 -9.46
C ASN A 49 -12.32 -21.33 -10.45
N PHE A 50 -11.59 -21.20 -11.56
CA PHE A 50 -11.74 -20.09 -12.49
C PHE A 50 -12.87 -20.30 -13.49
N LYS A 51 -13.61 -19.24 -13.79
CA LYS A 51 -14.67 -19.21 -14.80
C LYS A 51 -14.27 -18.43 -16.05
N THR A 52 -13.23 -17.60 -15.95
CA THR A 52 -12.72 -16.79 -17.05
C THR A 52 -11.19 -16.85 -17.11
N ASP A 53 -10.61 -16.58 -18.29
CA ASP A 53 -9.16 -16.45 -18.42
C ASP A 53 -8.62 -15.25 -17.62
N SER A 54 -9.39 -14.15 -17.46
CA SER A 54 -8.98 -13.01 -16.65
C SER A 54 -8.77 -13.37 -15.17
N GLU A 55 -9.63 -14.22 -14.60
CA GLU A 55 -9.46 -14.73 -13.22
C GLU A 55 -8.19 -15.60 -13.07
N LEU A 56 -7.94 -16.45 -14.07
CA LEU A 56 -6.74 -17.30 -14.14
C LEU A 56 -5.48 -16.43 -14.25
N VAL A 57 -5.47 -15.43 -15.12
CA VAL A 57 -4.34 -14.52 -15.34
C VAL A 57 -4.07 -13.69 -14.09
N TYR A 58 -5.09 -13.10 -13.47
CA TYR A 58 -4.96 -12.36 -12.21
C TYR A 58 -4.28 -13.21 -11.12
N THR A 59 -4.74 -14.46 -10.96
CA THR A 59 -4.17 -15.38 -9.97
C THR A 59 -2.75 -15.80 -10.33
N SER A 60 -2.49 -16.04 -11.61
CA SER A 60 -1.14 -16.39 -12.10
C SER A 60 -0.14 -15.28 -11.80
N ILE A 61 -0.51 -14.02 -12.06
CA ILE A 61 0.33 -12.85 -11.77
C ILE A 61 0.53 -12.68 -10.25
N HIS A 62 -0.47 -13.01 -9.44
CA HIS A 62 -0.36 -12.98 -7.98
C HIS A 62 0.72 -13.94 -7.48
N GLU A 63 0.65 -15.21 -7.90
CA GLU A 63 1.64 -16.21 -7.52
C GLU A 63 3.02 -15.91 -8.12
N TYR A 64 3.06 -15.38 -9.35
CA TYR A 64 4.31 -14.94 -9.96
C TYR A 64 4.95 -13.75 -9.23
N THR A 65 4.15 -12.89 -8.61
CA THR A 65 4.67 -11.82 -7.76
C THR A 65 5.41 -12.39 -6.55
N HIS A 66 4.90 -13.47 -5.94
CA HIS A 66 5.64 -14.17 -4.87
C HIS A 66 6.96 -14.74 -5.38
N HIS A 67 6.98 -15.32 -6.58
CA HIS A 67 8.19 -15.83 -7.22
C HIS A 67 9.26 -14.74 -7.39
N LEU A 68 8.92 -13.61 -8.01
CA LEU A 68 9.87 -12.50 -8.21
C LEU A 68 10.38 -11.90 -6.90
N ILE A 69 9.54 -11.88 -5.87
CA ILE A 69 9.97 -11.43 -4.53
C ILE A 69 10.92 -12.44 -3.91
N ALA A 70 10.64 -13.75 -4.03
CA ALA A 70 11.52 -14.80 -3.53
C ALA A 70 12.88 -14.74 -4.20
N GLU A 71 12.93 -14.63 -5.53
CA GLU A 71 14.18 -14.43 -6.30
C GLU A 71 14.99 -13.25 -5.76
N LYS A 72 14.35 -12.07 -5.63
CA LYS A 72 15.02 -10.88 -5.12
C LYS A 72 15.58 -11.08 -3.71
N GLN A 73 14.87 -11.81 -2.85
CA GLN A 73 15.34 -12.08 -1.50
C GLN A 73 16.49 -13.07 -1.47
N ILE A 74 16.47 -14.10 -2.33
CA ILE A 74 17.58 -15.04 -2.51
C ILE A 74 18.84 -14.29 -2.99
N ALA A 75 18.69 -13.38 -3.95
CA ALA A 75 19.80 -12.57 -4.44
C ALA A 75 20.42 -11.66 -3.35
N LEU A 76 19.62 -11.18 -2.40
CA LEU A 76 20.07 -10.30 -1.31
C LEU A 76 20.66 -11.05 -0.10
N ASN A 77 20.06 -12.19 0.27
CA ASN A 77 20.34 -12.88 1.53
C ASN A 77 20.96 -14.28 1.35
N GLY A 78 21.17 -14.72 0.11
CA GLY A 78 21.60 -16.07 -0.21
C GLY A 78 20.51 -17.12 0.00
N SER A 79 20.90 -18.40 -0.02
CA SER A 79 20.01 -19.57 0.10
C SER A 79 19.37 -19.76 1.48
N SER A 80 19.67 -18.90 2.46
CA SER A 80 19.06 -18.92 3.80
C SER A 80 17.69 -18.20 3.86
N TYR A 81 17.05 -17.96 2.71
CA TYR A 81 15.75 -17.32 2.65
C TYR A 81 14.69 -18.17 3.37
N MET A 82 14.24 -17.72 4.55
CA MET A 82 13.03 -18.24 5.17
C MET A 82 11.81 -17.47 4.66
N TYR A 83 10.85 -18.22 4.10
CA TYR A 83 9.56 -17.68 3.69
C TYR A 83 8.87 -16.98 4.87
N ASN A 84 8.60 -15.69 4.72
CA ASN A 84 8.15 -14.82 5.80
C ASN A 84 6.62 -14.73 5.83
N ALA A 85 5.98 -14.81 6.99
CA ALA A 85 4.51 -14.86 7.11
C ALA A 85 3.77 -13.58 6.64
N LYS A 86 4.46 -12.45 6.44
CA LYS A 86 3.90 -11.19 5.91
C LYS A 86 4.31 -10.92 4.46
N VAL A 87 3.95 -11.84 3.56
CA VAL A 87 4.23 -11.71 2.12
C VAL A 87 3.41 -10.62 1.42
N HIS A 88 2.14 -10.40 1.80
CA HIS A 88 1.26 -9.40 1.16
C HIS A 88 1.40 -7.99 1.76
N ASN A 89 2.62 -7.48 1.81
CA ASN A 89 2.91 -6.13 2.26
C ASN A 89 2.79 -5.08 1.14
N GLU A 90 3.05 -3.81 1.45
CA GLU A 90 2.95 -2.69 0.47
C GLU A 90 3.82 -2.90 -0.78
N ALA A 91 5.01 -3.48 -0.63
CA ALA A 91 5.91 -3.73 -1.76
C ALA A 91 5.39 -4.86 -2.66
N PHE A 92 4.77 -5.89 -2.08
CA PHE A 92 4.07 -6.93 -2.84
C PHE A 92 2.98 -6.33 -3.71
N TRP A 93 2.06 -5.57 -3.11
CA TRP A 93 0.92 -5.02 -3.85
C TRP A 93 1.35 -4.02 -4.92
N ALA A 94 2.36 -3.19 -4.65
CA ALA A 94 2.91 -2.30 -5.66
C ALA A 94 3.51 -3.08 -6.86
N LYS A 95 4.25 -4.16 -6.60
CA LYS A 95 4.79 -5.01 -7.68
C LYS A 95 3.66 -5.73 -8.43
N PHE A 96 2.72 -6.33 -7.72
CA PHE A 96 1.57 -7.02 -8.29
C PHE A 96 0.76 -6.11 -9.23
N HIS A 97 0.38 -4.91 -8.76
CA HIS A 97 -0.35 -3.96 -9.61
C HIS A 97 0.45 -3.49 -10.81
N SER A 98 1.78 -3.32 -10.68
CA SER A 98 2.62 -2.98 -11.84
C SER A 98 2.62 -4.09 -12.90
N LEU A 99 2.62 -5.36 -12.49
CA LEU A 99 2.57 -6.49 -13.41
C LEU A 99 1.18 -6.63 -14.06
N LEU A 100 0.10 -6.42 -13.29
CA LEU A 100 -1.26 -6.38 -13.85
C LEU A 100 -1.39 -5.30 -14.91
N LYS A 101 -0.88 -4.09 -14.66
CA LYS A 101 -0.91 -3.00 -15.64
C LYS A 101 -0.22 -3.38 -16.96
N ILE A 102 0.97 -3.99 -16.87
CA ILE A 102 1.67 -4.51 -18.05
C ILE A 102 0.83 -5.59 -18.75
N ALA A 103 0.18 -6.47 -18.00
CA ALA A 103 -0.72 -7.48 -18.56
C ALA A 103 -1.93 -6.87 -19.27
N GLU A 104 -2.50 -5.77 -18.76
CA GLU A 104 -3.57 -5.01 -19.40
C GLU A 104 -3.10 -4.34 -20.70
N GLU A 105 -1.95 -3.67 -20.66
CA GLU A 105 -1.33 -3.04 -21.84
C GLU A 105 -1.04 -4.07 -22.94
N LYS A 106 -0.63 -5.28 -22.55
CA LYS A 106 -0.40 -6.43 -23.43
C LYS A 106 -1.66 -7.23 -23.77
N LYS A 107 -2.82 -6.84 -23.24
CA LYS A 107 -4.14 -7.48 -23.45
C LYS A 107 -4.25 -8.93 -22.96
N TYR A 108 -3.38 -9.34 -22.04
CA TYR A 108 -3.51 -10.62 -21.33
C TYR A 108 -4.56 -10.57 -20.23
N TYR A 109 -4.78 -9.39 -19.65
CA TYR A 109 -5.76 -9.16 -18.60
C TYR A 109 -6.69 -8.02 -19.01
N SER A 110 -7.96 -8.12 -18.62
CA SER A 110 -8.91 -7.03 -18.78
C SER A 110 -9.94 -7.06 -17.65
N ILE A 111 -10.38 -5.86 -17.28
CA ILE A 111 -11.49 -5.63 -16.37
C ILE A 111 -12.62 -5.05 -17.23
N ASP A 112 -13.63 -5.86 -17.51
CA ASP A 112 -14.77 -5.44 -18.33
C ASP A 112 -15.99 -5.18 -17.45
N ILE A 113 -16.08 -3.96 -16.93
CA ILE A 113 -17.27 -3.50 -16.19
C ILE A 113 -18.38 -3.07 -17.16
N ASP A 114 -18.01 -2.57 -18.34
CA ASP A 114 -18.95 -2.00 -19.31
C ASP A 114 -19.90 -3.05 -19.90
N SER A 115 -19.47 -4.31 -20.00
CA SER A 115 -20.32 -5.43 -20.42
C SER A 115 -21.40 -5.85 -19.42
N PHE A 116 -21.40 -5.30 -18.20
CA PHE A 116 -22.37 -5.64 -17.14
C PHE A 116 -23.11 -4.38 -16.66
N PRO A 117 -24.23 -4.00 -17.30
CA PRO A 117 -24.94 -2.75 -17.02
C PRO A 117 -25.30 -2.53 -15.55
N GLU A 118 -25.77 -3.58 -14.86
CA GLU A 118 -26.11 -3.50 -13.43
C GLU A 118 -24.89 -3.19 -12.56
N LEU A 119 -23.75 -3.83 -12.85
CA LEU A 119 -22.50 -3.58 -12.12
C LEU A 119 -21.96 -2.18 -12.42
N LYS A 120 -22.06 -1.72 -13.67
CA LYS A 120 -21.67 -0.37 -14.08
C LYS A 120 -22.50 0.69 -13.35
N GLU A 121 -23.82 0.57 -13.36
CA GLU A 121 -24.73 1.49 -12.68
C GLU A 121 -24.44 1.53 -11.17
N LEU A 122 -24.26 0.36 -10.55
CA LEU A 122 -23.89 0.27 -9.13
C LEU A 122 -22.54 0.93 -8.85
N THR A 123 -21.55 0.73 -9.73
CA THR A 123 -20.21 1.33 -9.59
C THR A 123 -20.29 2.85 -9.65
N GLU A 124 -21.03 3.41 -10.60
CA GLU A 124 -21.22 4.86 -10.71
C GLU A 124 -21.96 5.44 -9.49
N ASN A 125 -22.97 4.73 -8.98
CA ASN A 125 -23.68 5.10 -7.77
C ASN A 125 -22.75 5.12 -6.54
N ILE A 126 -21.93 4.08 -6.35
CA ILE A 126 -20.95 4.00 -5.26
C ILE A 126 -19.95 5.16 -5.37
N GLN A 127 -19.43 5.44 -6.55
CA GLN A 127 -18.47 6.52 -6.77
C GLN A 127 -19.06 7.90 -6.45
N LYS A 128 -20.24 8.23 -6.97
CA LYS A 128 -20.84 9.56 -6.81
C LYS A 128 -21.48 9.75 -5.43
N ASN A 129 -22.35 8.83 -5.02
CA ASN A 129 -23.24 9.05 -3.87
C ASN A 129 -22.63 8.58 -2.54
N TYR A 130 -21.56 7.79 -2.57
CA TYR A 130 -20.90 7.31 -1.37
C TYR A 130 -19.46 7.79 -1.27
N ILE A 131 -18.62 7.52 -2.28
CA ILE A 131 -17.20 7.90 -2.22
C ILE A 131 -17.04 9.42 -2.27
N GLU A 132 -17.56 10.08 -3.30
CA GLU A 132 -17.44 11.52 -3.47
C GLU A 132 -18.24 12.29 -2.40
N ALA A 133 -19.49 11.90 -2.16
CA ALA A 133 -20.33 12.54 -1.15
C ALA A 133 -19.70 12.47 0.25
N ASN A 134 -19.18 11.31 0.67
CA ASN A 134 -18.45 11.18 1.93
C ASN A 134 -17.17 12.01 1.94
N GLY A 135 -16.43 12.07 0.82
CA GLY A 135 -15.26 12.95 0.68
C GLY A 135 -15.61 14.42 0.97
N ARG A 136 -16.72 14.91 0.42
CA ARG A 136 -17.22 16.30 0.64
C ARG A 136 -17.59 16.54 2.11
N ILE A 137 -18.35 15.62 2.70
CA ILE A 137 -18.76 15.67 4.12
C ILE A 137 -17.53 15.71 5.03
N MET A 138 -16.56 14.82 4.81
CA MET A 138 -15.34 14.75 5.64
C MET A 138 -14.46 15.99 5.49
N GLN A 139 -14.41 16.60 4.29
CA GLN A 139 -13.71 17.86 4.08
C GLN A 139 -14.36 19.01 4.86
N GLU A 140 -15.69 19.12 4.81
CA GLU A 140 -16.44 20.11 5.57
C GLU A 140 -16.30 19.88 7.08
N PHE A 141 -16.42 18.63 7.53
CA PHE A 141 -16.24 18.26 8.93
C PHE A 141 -14.85 18.67 9.43
N GLY A 142 -13.80 18.48 8.64
CA GLY A 142 -12.46 18.95 8.96
C GLY A 142 -12.34 20.46 9.16
N LYS A 143 -13.05 21.25 8.35
CA LYS A 143 -13.13 22.72 8.50
C LYS A 143 -13.86 23.09 9.80
N LEU A 144 -14.94 22.40 10.12
CA LEU A 144 -15.69 22.60 11.37
C LEU A 144 -14.85 22.24 12.60
N LEU A 145 -14.10 21.13 12.57
CA LEU A 145 -13.20 20.76 13.66
C LEU A 145 -12.09 21.80 13.89
N ALA A 146 -11.53 22.36 12.80
CA ALA A 146 -10.56 23.45 12.90
C ALA A 146 -11.16 24.71 13.54
N LYS A 147 -12.40 25.07 13.15
CA LYS A 147 -13.14 26.19 13.76
C LYS A 147 -13.46 25.92 15.23
N ALA A 148 -13.89 24.70 15.57
CA ALA A 148 -14.18 24.31 16.95
C ALA A 148 -12.93 24.39 17.83
N HIS A 149 -11.76 24.00 17.32
CA HIS A 149 -10.50 24.15 18.05
C HIS A 149 -10.22 25.62 18.38
N ALA A 150 -10.36 26.53 17.41
CA ALA A 150 -10.18 27.96 17.65
C ALA A 150 -11.19 28.53 18.66
N LEU A 151 -12.43 28.04 18.67
CA LEU A 151 -13.44 28.44 19.65
C LEU A 151 -13.15 27.90 21.05
N CYS A 152 -12.69 26.64 21.17
CA CYS A 152 -12.26 26.07 22.44
C CYS A 152 -11.11 26.88 23.04
N GLN A 153 -10.12 27.26 22.23
CA GLN A 153 -9.02 28.13 22.67
C GLN A 153 -9.51 29.48 23.20
N LYS A 154 -10.44 30.14 22.49
CA LYS A 154 -11.03 31.42 22.94
C LYS A 154 -11.83 31.29 24.23
N ALA A 155 -12.49 30.15 24.43
CA ALA A 155 -13.31 29.87 25.60
C ALA A 155 -12.51 29.27 26.78
N ASN A 156 -11.19 29.09 26.64
CA ASN A 156 -10.34 28.36 27.60
C ASN A 156 -10.83 26.93 27.90
N ILE A 157 -11.43 26.27 26.91
CA ILE A 157 -11.88 24.87 26.97
C ILE A 157 -10.80 23.97 26.39
N ARG A 158 -10.50 22.85 27.08
CA ARG A 158 -9.58 21.83 26.58
C ARG A 158 -10.19 21.15 25.35
N TYR A 159 -9.54 21.29 24.20
CA TYR A 159 -10.04 20.75 22.93
C TYR A 159 -10.16 19.22 22.94
N GLU A 160 -9.28 18.53 23.65
CA GLU A 160 -9.33 17.08 23.79
C GLU A 160 -10.58 16.59 24.53
N ASP A 161 -11.06 17.32 25.55
CA ASP A 161 -12.33 16.98 26.21
C ASP A 161 -13.51 17.19 25.25
N TYR A 162 -13.45 18.25 24.42
CA TYR A 162 -14.44 18.48 23.37
C TYR A 162 -14.46 17.34 22.34
N ILE A 163 -13.30 16.87 21.89
CA ILE A 163 -13.19 15.72 20.97
C ILE A 163 -13.68 14.42 21.63
N ASP A 164 -13.17 14.09 22.81
CA ASP A 164 -13.36 12.78 23.41
C ASP A 164 -14.73 12.61 24.08
N ARG A 165 -15.26 13.66 24.70
CA ARG A 165 -16.47 13.58 25.55
C ARG A 165 -17.69 14.23 24.94
N ILE A 166 -17.52 15.26 24.12
CA ILE A 166 -18.65 15.96 23.48
C ILE A 166 -18.93 15.39 22.10
N LEU A 167 -17.89 15.29 21.25
CA LEU A 167 -18.03 14.70 19.91
C LEU A 167 -17.87 13.18 19.90
N CYS A 168 -17.34 12.59 20.96
CA CYS A 168 -17.10 11.15 21.09
C CYS A 168 -16.26 10.57 19.93
N LEU A 169 -15.26 11.33 19.46
CA LEU A 169 -14.42 10.93 18.34
C LEU A 169 -13.07 10.39 18.82
N PRO A 170 -12.55 9.32 18.19
CA PRO A 170 -11.16 8.96 18.36
C PRO A 170 -10.25 10.12 17.92
N ARG A 171 -9.31 10.53 18.77
CA ARG A 171 -8.38 11.65 18.49
C ARG A 171 -7.65 11.50 17.16
N ASN A 172 -7.25 10.27 16.80
CA ASN A 172 -6.61 10.00 15.51
C ASN A 172 -7.53 10.32 14.33
N SER A 173 -8.81 9.94 14.41
CA SER A 173 -9.81 10.27 13.39
C SER A 173 -10.02 11.77 13.29
N ALA A 174 -10.23 12.45 14.42
CA ALA A 174 -10.40 13.92 14.44
C ALA A 174 -9.21 14.65 13.83
N ARG A 175 -7.97 14.19 14.12
CA ARG A 175 -6.74 14.72 13.52
C ARG A 175 -6.72 14.54 12.00
N ASP A 176 -7.05 13.35 11.51
CA ASP A 176 -7.00 13.05 10.08
C ASP A 176 -8.10 13.80 9.31
N ILE A 177 -9.32 13.86 9.85
CA ILE A 177 -10.44 14.66 9.31
C ILE A 177 -10.06 16.14 9.26
N THR A 178 -9.52 16.69 10.36
CA THR A 178 -9.06 18.09 10.41
C THR A 178 -7.97 18.37 9.38
N ARG A 179 -7.06 17.42 9.14
CA ARG A 179 -6.00 17.57 8.12
C ARG A 179 -6.59 17.65 6.72
N VAL A 180 -7.55 16.78 6.40
CA VAL A 180 -8.26 16.80 5.10
C VAL A 180 -8.97 18.14 4.89
N GLY A 181 -9.70 18.64 5.89
CA GLY A 181 -10.40 19.93 5.78
C GLY A 181 -9.51 21.16 5.60
N ARG A 182 -8.21 21.07 5.92
CA ARG A 182 -7.23 22.16 5.73
C ARG A 182 -6.63 22.21 4.34
N VAL A 183 -6.76 21.14 3.56
CA VAL A 183 -6.21 21.08 2.19
C VAL A 183 -7.32 21.43 1.20
N GLN A 184 -7.12 22.52 0.46
CA GLN A 184 -8.12 23.04 -0.48
C GLN A 184 -8.07 22.31 -1.84
N ASP A 185 -6.88 21.89 -2.28
CA ASP A 185 -6.66 21.40 -3.65
C ASP A 185 -6.81 19.87 -3.78
N VAL A 186 -7.65 19.26 -2.93
CA VAL A 186 -7.92 17.82 -2.99
C VAL A 186 -9.36 17.58 -3.44
N ASN A 187 -9.51 16.87 -4.57
CA ASN A 187 -10.79 16.54 -5.17
C ASN A 187 -11.52 15.47 -4.32
N PRO A 188 -12.71 15.75 -3.79
CA PRO A 188 -13.48 14.78 -3.01
C PRO A 188 -13.82 13.47 -3.73
N ALA A 189 -13.86 13.46 -5.06
CA ALA A 189 -14.19 12.28 -5.87
C ALA A 189 -13.25 11.09 -5.64
N ILE A 190 -12.03 11.33 -5.12
CA ILE A 190 -11.10 10.24 -4.77
C ILE A 190 -11.46 9.53 -3.46
N GLY A 191 -12.41 10.07 -2.67
CA GLY A 191 -12.84 9.50 -1.40
C GLY A 191 -11.95 9.82 -0.20
N PHE A 192 -12.52 9.77 1.01
CA PHE A 192 -11.88 10.22 2.25
C PHE A 192 -10.52 9.56 2.56
N ASP A 193 -10.37 8.25 2.33
CA ASP A 193 -9.11 7.56 2.64
C ASP A 193 -7.94 8.03 1.75
N ASN A 194 -8.22 8.26 0.47
CA ASN A 194 -7.24 8.84 -0.46
C ASN A 194 -6.97 10.30 -0.12
N MET A 195 -8.01 11.08 0.24
CA MET A 195 -7.82 12.45 0.72
C MET A 195 -6.92 12.50 1.96
N LYS A 196 -7.09 11.57 2.91
CA LYS A 196 -6.25 11.44 4.11
C LYS A 196 -4.79 11.17 3.72
N MET A 197 -4.55 10.25 2.79
CA MET A 197 -3.22 9.99 2.25
C MET A 197 -2.61 11.25 1.62
N LEU A 198 -3.32 11.89 0.69
CA LEU A 198 -2.83 13.07 -0.03
C LEU A 198 -2.60 14.26 0.91
N SER A 199 -3.43 14.44 1.92
CA SER A 199 -3.29 15.50 2.91
C SER A 199 -2.01 15.38 3.75
N ALA A 200 -1.37 14.21 3.79
CA ALA A 200 -0.07 14.02 4.43
C ALA A 200 1.11 14.48 3.56
N ILE A 201 0.91 14.67 2.24
CA ILE A 201 1.93 15.13 1.31
C ILE A 201 2.12 16.64 1.46
N LYS A 202 3.32 17.07 1.86
CA LYS A 202 3.61 18.49 2.15
C LYS A 202 3.68 19.37 0.90
N LYS A 203 4.33 18.89 -0.16
CA LYS A 203 4.56 19.65 -1.39
C LYS A 203 3.28 19.63 -2.26
N PRO A 204 2.71 20.80 -2.65
CA PRO A 204 1.51 20.85 -3.47
C PRO A 204 1.63 20.12 -4.80
N GLU A 205 2.74 20.29 -5.52
CA GLU A 205 3.00 19.62 -6.81
C GLU A 205 2.98 18.09 -6.70
N GLN A 206 3.68 17.53 -5.71
CA GLN A 206 3.68 16.08 -5.47
C GLN A 206 2.30 15.55 -5.07
N ARG A 207 1.50 16.39 -4.39
CA ARG A 207 0.14 16.04 -4.01
C ARG A 207 -0.78 16.02 -5.24
N ALA A 208 -0.64 17.00 -6.13
CA ALA A 208 -1.38 17.07 -7.39
C ALA A 208 -1.06 15.88 -8.29
N GLU A 209 0.22 15.54 -8.46
CA GLU A 209 0.64 14.36 -9.23
C GLU A 209 0.04 13.06 -8.64
N ALA A 210 0.12 12.90 -7.31
CA ALA A 210 -0.46 11.73 -6.65
C ALA A 210 -2.00 11.68 -6.79
N GLN A 211 -2.68 12.82 -6.81
CA GLN A 211 -4.11 12.90 -7.08
C GLN A 211 -4.45 12.46 -8.50
N GLU A 212 -3.71 12.94 -9.49
CA GLU A 212 -3.92 12.58 -10.90
C GLU A 212 -3.77 11.08 -11.10
N GLN A 213 -2.75 10.45 -10.50
CA GLN A 213 -2.57 9.00 -10.58
C GLN A 213 -3.77 8.23 -10.00
N ILE A 214 -4.27 8.63 -8.83
CA ILE A 214 -5.46 8.00 -8.22
C ILE A 214 -6.69 8.18 -9.12
N MET A 215 -6.89 9.37 -9.69
CA MET A 215 -8.00 9.64 -10.60
C MET A 215 -7.88 8.88 -11.92
N ALA A 216 -6.67 8.55 -12.36
CA ALA A 216 -6.40 7.70 -13.52
C ALA A 216 -6.60 6.20 -13.24
N GLY A 217 -7.00 5.81 -12.02
CA GLY A 217 -7.26 4.42 -11.64
C GLY A 217 -6.09 3.70 -10.99
N GLU A 218 -4.96 4.37 -10.73
CA GLU A 218 -3.85 3.75 -10.02
C GLU A 218 -4.21 3.40 -8.57
N SER A 219 -3.79 2.21 -8.12
CA SER A 219 -4.01 1.77 -6.75
C SER A 219 -3.32 2.71 -5.74
N PRO A 220 -3.96 3.06 -4.61
CA PRO A 220 -3.35 3.90 -3.58
C PRO A 220 -2.05 3.34 -3.00
N VAL A 221 -1.84 2.03 -3.10
CA VAL A 221 -0.59 1.37 -2.69
C VAL A 221 0.52 1.67 -3.70
N THR A 222 0.22 1.58 -5.00
CA THR A 222 1.16 1.93 -6.08
C THR A 222 1.59 3.39 -5.95
N VAL A 223 0.64 4.31 -5.78
CA VAL A 223 0.94 5.75 -5.62
C VAL A 223 1.82 6.01 -4.39
N ARG A 224 1.54 5.35 -3.24
CA ARG A 224 2.41 5.46 -2.05
C ARG A 224 3.82 4.95 -2.30
N SER A 225 3.95 3.82 -2.97
CA SER A 225 5.24 3.23 -3.31
C SER A 225 6.06 4.15 -4.22
N LEU A 226 5.44 4.70 -5.27
CA LEU A 226 6.08 5.65 -6.19
C LEU A 226 6.55 6.92 -5.46
N MET A 227 5.70 7.50 -4.60
CA MET A 227 6.06 8.66 -3.81
C MET A 227 7.24 8.38 -2.85
N LYS A 228 7.28 7.20 -2.22
CA LYS A 228 8.41 6.77 -1.39
C LYS A 228 9.69 6.60 -2.21
N GLN A 229 9.61 5.99 -3.38
CA GLN A 229 10.76 5.81 -4.28
C GLN A 229 11.30 7.16 -4.75
N LYS A 230 10.43 8.11 -5.14
CA LYS A 230 10.85 9.48 -5.50
C LYS A 230 11.50 10.22 -4.33
N ALA A 231 10.99 10.04 -3.11
CA ALA A 231 11.63 10.58 -1.91
C ALA A 231 12.98 9.92 -1.58
N GLN A 232 13.23 8.72 -2.10
CA GLN A 232 14.47 7.94 -1.98
C GLN A 232 15.36 8.02 -3.23
N ALA A 233 14.98 8.80 -4.24
CA ALA A 233 15.81 9.10 -5.42
C ALA A 233 17.21 9.54 -4.94
N PRO A 234 18.28 9.15 -5.66
CA PRO A 234 19.60 8.92 -5.09
C PRO A 234 20.09 10.13 -4.30
N VAL A 235 19.87 10.07 -3.00
CA VAL A 235 20.64 10.83 -2.03
C VAL A 235 22.02 10.19 -2.08
N ASP A 236 23.03 10.96 -2.44
CA ASP A 236 24.44 10.56 -2.47
C ASP A 236 24.72 9.53 -1.36
N GLN A 237 25.27 8.37 -1.72
CA GLN A 237 25.52 7.24 -0.82
C GLN A 237 26.22 7.69 0.47
N LYS A 238 27.09 8.70 0.36
CA LYS A 238 27.75 9.38 1.47
C LYS A 238 26.75 9.99 2.46
N THR A 239 25.75 10.73 1.99
CA THR A 239 24.72 11.37 2.82
C THR A 239 23.84 10.32 3.53
N LYS A 240 23.58 9.17 2.89
CA LYS A 240 22.87 8.04 3.54
C LYS A 240 23.70 7.45 4.69
N LEU A 241 24.99 7.18 4.44
CA LEU A 241 25.91 6.67 5.46
C LEU A 241 26.13 7.67 6.60
N GLU A 242 26.18 8.97 6.32
CA GLU A 242 26.30 10.02 7.35
C GLU A 242 25.06 10.07 8.26
N LYS A 243 23.85 9.95 7.70
CA LYS A 243 22.62 9.85 8.49
C LYS A 243 22.61 8.61 9.37
N GLU A 244 23.07 7.47 8.83
CA GLU A 244 23.15 6.22 9.58
C GLU A 244 24.21 6.29 10.69
N LYS A 245 25.40 6.84 10.41
CA LYS A 245 26.44 7.15 11.41
C LYS A 245 25.88 8.02 12.53
N ASN A 246 25.17 9.09 12.20
CA ASN A 246 24.55 9.97 13.19
C ASN A 246 23.49 9.27 14.04
N ARG A 247 22.66 8.42 13.43
CA ARG A 247 21.67 7.62 14.16
C ARG A 247 22.37 6.66 15.14
N LEU A 248 23.35 5.90 14.66
CA LEU A 248 24.11 4.95 15.48
C LEU A 248 24.85 5.67 16.62
N SER A 249 25.45 6.82 16.36
CA SER A 249 26.13 7.63 17.38
C SER A 249 25.17 8.07 18.49
N LYS A 250 23.96 8.49 18.15
CA LYS A 250 22.93 8.84 19.14
C LYS A 250 22.47 7.63 19.95
N THR A 251 22.30 6.49 19.31
CA THR A 251 21.93 5.24 20.00
C THR A 251 23.03 4.79 20.94
N ILE A 252 24.30 4.87 20.54
CA ILE A 252 25.45 4.55 21.41
C ILE A 252 25.45 5.47 22.63
N ALA A 253 25.31 6.78 22.45
CA ALA A 253 25.28 7.72 23.57
C ALA A 253 24.14 7.43 24.57
N GLN A 254 22.95 7.10 24.06
CA GLN A 254 21.82 6.70 24.91
C GLN A 254 22.08 5.40 25.68
N LEU A 255 22.70 4.41 25.03
CA LEU A 255 23.03 3.14 25.66
C LEU A 255 24.15 3.30 26.70
N GLN A 256 25.12 4.17 26.46
CA GLN A 256 26.17 4.51 27.41
C GLN A 256 25.61 5.16 28.67
N GLN A 257 24.75 6.17 28.53
CA GLN A 257 24.07 6.79 29.67
C GLN A 257 23.25 5.78 30.47
N ARG A 258 22.58 4.86 29.78
CA ARG A 258 21.80 3.81 30.44
C ARG A 258 22.69 2.80 31.17
N LEU A 259 23.86 2.50 30.63
CA LEU A 259 24.84 1.62 31.28
C LEU A 259 25.41 2.28 32.53
N GLU A 260 25.80 3.55 32.44
CA GLU A 260 26.31 4.34 33.58
C GLU A 260 25.30 4.37 34.73
N PHE A 261 24.03 4.60 34.44
CA PHE A 261 22.96 4.53 35.46
C PHE A 261 22.87 3.16 36.14
N VAL A 262 23.05 2.07 35.39
CA VAL A 262 23.01 0.70 35.94
C VAL A 262 24.25 0.44 36.80
N GLU A 263 25.42 0.90 36.37
CA GLU A 263 26.67 0.78 37.13
C GLU A 263 26.64 1.57 38.44
N GLU A 264 26.12 2.81 38.42
CA GLU A 264 25.89 3.61 39.63
C GLU A 264 24.93 2.92 40.59
N SER A 265 23.85 2.33 40.06
CA SER A 265 22.87 1.59 40.87
C SER A 265 23.46 0.33 41.50
N LEU A 266 24.36 -0.37 40.78
CA LEU A 266 25.08 -1.53 41.30
C LEU A 266 26.12 -1.15 42.35
N ALA A 267 26.79 -0.01 42.21
CA ALA A 267 27.77 0.48 43.19
C ALA A 267 27.15 0.98 44.50
N GLN A 268 25.84 1.23 44.51
CA GLN A 268 25.07 1.65 45.70
C GLN A 268 24.42 0.48 46.46
N LEU A 269 24.57 -0.76 45.96
CA LEU A 269 24.17 -2.01 46.65
C LEU A 269 25.33 -2.56 47.49
#